data_AF-A0A8U7MVV6-F1
#
_entry.id   AF-A0A8U7MVV6-F1
#
_cell.length_a   1.000
_cell.length_b   1.000
_cell.length_c   1.000
_cell.angle_alpha   90.00
_cell.angle_beta   90.00
_cell.angle_gamma   90.00
#
_symmetry.space_group_name_H-M   'P 1'
#
loop_
_entity.id
_entity.type
_entity.pdbx_description
1 polymer ?
#
loop_
_entity_poly.entity_id
_entity_poly.type
_entity_poly.pdbx_seq_one_letter_code
_entity_poly.pdbx_strand_id
1 'polypeptide(L)'
;MGQPGKVLPPAQFWCWAGAAGQDRQLGPPGASLGQGPPRHLGPSKAVPQPLPQPSHPLAPQCDKIRLGGGASGYKRRPCRCCCYQPLPTFPAATMLTAEDKKLIQQVWGKVGGAEEEIGAETLWRMFHSYPPTKTYFPHFDLSQGSDQIRGHGKKVVAALGTAIKNLDNLSQALSELSNLHAYNLRVDPVNFKFLAQCLQVVLAVRLGKEYTPEVHASLDKFLCAVGTVLTAKYR
;
A
#
# COMPACT_ATOMS: atom_id res chain seq x y z
N MET A 1 12.96 48.64 -5.39
CA MET A 1 12.88 47.65 -6.49
C MET A 1 13.25 46.29 -5.92
N GLY A 2 12.25 45.50 -5.50
CA GLY A 2 12.43 44.12 -5.06
C GLY A 2 11.48 43.26 -5.87
N GLN A 3 12.01 42.28 -6.59
CA GLN A 3 11.17 41.39 -7.41
C GLN A 3 10.34 40.48 -6.51
N PRO A 4 9.03 40.30 -6.77
CA PRO A 4 8.21 39.36 -6.03
C PRO A 4 8.63 37.92 -6.35
N GLY A 5 8.83 37.13 -5.30
CA GLY A 5 9.15 35.72 -5.37
C GLY A 5 8.12 34.98 -6.22
N LYS A 6 8.62 34.23 -7.21
CA LYS A 6 7.80 33.35 -8.05
C LYS A 6 7.20 32.25 -7.17
N VAL A 7 5.93 32.38 -6.86
CA VAL A 7 5.08 31.26 -6.43
C VAL A 7 5.09 30.25 -7.58
N LEU A 8 5.70 29.08 -7.35
CA LEU A 8 5.60 27.98 -8.31
C LEU A 8 4.12 27.57 -8.44
N PRO A 9 3.60 27.36 -9.66
CA PRO A 9 2.20 26.99 -9.86
C PRO A 9 1.92 25.53 -9.43
N PRO A 10 0.65 25.16 -9.15
CA PRO A 10 0.25 23.84 -8.71
C PRO A 10 0.24 22.86 -9.89
N ALA A 11 1.41 22.42 -10.34
CA ALA A 11 1.58 21.47 -11.43
C ALA A 11 1.73 20.01 -10.94
N GLN A 12 0.99 19.61 -9.90
CA GLN A 12 0.88 18.19 -9.49
C GLN A 12 -0.46 17.55 -9.87
N PHE A 13 -1.30 18.29 -10.62
CA PHE A 13 -2.65 17.83 -10.98
C PHE A 13 -2.68 16.73 -12.04
N TRP A 14 -1.57 16.40 -12.70
CA TRP A 14 -1.48 15.33 -13.70
C TRP A 14 -0.11 14.66 -13.68
N CYS A 15 0.03 13.53 -12.97
CA CYS A 15 1.23 12.68 -13.11
C CYS A 15 0.94 11.17 -13.11
N TRP A 16 -0.29 10.74 -13.42
CA TRP A 16 -0.63 9.31 -13.47
C TRP A 16 -1.57 8.97 -14.64
N ALA A 17 -1.20 9.44 -15.83
CA ALA A 17 -1.75 8.95 -17.11
C ALA A 17 -0.68 8.24 -17.98
N GLY A 18 0.55 8.05 -17.47
CA GLY A 18 1.68 7.59 -18.29
C GLY A 18 1.98 6.08 -18.33
N ALA A 19 1.60 5.31 -17.32
CA ALA A 19 2.05 3.91 -17.20
C ALA A 19 1.02 2.85 -17.68
N ALA A 20 -0.09 3.27 -18.29
CA ALA A 20 -1.06 2.37 -18.94
C ALA A 20 -1.04 2.65 -20.45
N GLY A 21 -0.18 1.94 -21.16
CA GLY A 21 -0.10 2.03 -22.61
C GLY A 21 -1.35 1.47 -23.32
N GLN A 22 -1.87 2.29 -24.23
CA GLN A 22 -2.61 1.97 -25.47
C GLN A 22 -3.99 1.30 -25.36
N ASP A 23 -5.02 2.13 -25.54
CA ASP A 23 -6.08 1.79 -26.50
C ASP A 23 -6.41 3.02 -27.37
N ARG A 24 -6.14 2.91 -28.67
CA ARG A 24 -6.65 3.84 -29.69
C ARG A 24 -7.93 3.20 -30.21
N GLN A 25 -9.07 3.85 -30.02
CA GLN A 25 -10.10 3.86 -31.05
C GLN A 25 -11.03 5.07 -30.92
N LEU A 26 -10.86 5.98 -31.90
CA LEU A 26 -11.87 6.64 -32.75
C LEU A 26 -13.09 7.34 -32.12
N GLY A 27 -13.28 8.59 -32.53
CA GLY A 27 -14.35 9.51 -32.13
C GLY A 27 -15.75 9.23 -32.69
N PRO A 28 -16.71 10.17 -32.49
CA PRO A 28 -18.14 9.91 -32.35
C PRO A 28 -18.93 10.00 -33.66
N PRO A 29 -20.22 9.61 -33.65
CA PRO A 29 -21.26 10.65 -33.75
C PRO A 29 -22.60 10.36 -33.02
N GLY A 30 -23.39 11.43 -32.84
CA GLY A 30 -24.84 11.40 -33.15
C GLY A 30 -25.83 11.17 -32.01
N ALA A 31 -26.62 12.21 -31.74
CA ALA A 31 -27.73 12.25 -30.79
C ALA A 31 -28.97 11.44 -31.23
N SER A 32 -29.79 10.98 -30.28
CA SER A 32 -31.24 11.22 -30.27
C SER A 32 -31.90 10.77 -28.96
N LEU A 33 -32.94 11.52 -28.60
CA LEU A 33 -33.76 11.51 -27.41
C LEU A 33 -34.68 10.28 -27.30
N GLY A 34 -34.93 9.86 -26.06
CA GLY A 34 -36.00 8.91 -25.72
C GLY A 34 -36.29 8.96 -24.21
N GLN A 35 -37.15 9.88 -23.79
CA GLN A 35 -37.63 10.02 -22.41
C GLN A 35 -38.64 8.90 -22.11
N GLY A 36 -38.38 8.10 -21.08
CA GLY A 36 -39.35 7.19 -20.45
C GLY A 36 -39.75 7.69 -19.06
N PRO A 37 -41.01 7.51 -18.61
CA PRO A 37 -41.53 8.13 -17.40
C PRO A 37 -41.03 7.45 -16.10
N PRO A 38 -41.01 8.17 -14.96
CA PRO A 38 -40.36 7.73 -13.74
C PRO A 38 -41.21 6.69 -12.99
N ARG A 39 -40.59 5.59 -12.55
CA ARG A 39 -41.19 4.67 -11.58
C ARG A 39 -40.95 5.19 -10.16
N HIS A 40 -42.03 5.39 -9.42
CA HIS A 40 -42.04 5.66 -7.99
C HIS A 40 -41.34 4.55 -7.21
N LEU A 41 -40.30 4.91 -6.46
CA LEU A 41 -39.74 4.10 -5.37
C LEU A 41 -40.02 4.82 -4.06
N GLY A 42 -40.71 4.11 -3.16
CA GLY A 42 -41.10 4.58 -1.84
C GLY A 42 -39.93 4.74 -0.85
N PRO A 43 -40.21 5.17 0.39
CA PRO A 43 -39.22 5.76 1.25
C PRO A 43 -38.35 4.75 2.00
N SER A 44 -37.09 5.16 2.14
CA SER A 44 -36.03 4.63 2.99
C SER A 44 -36.46 4.39 4.44
N LYS A 45 -35.99 3.26 5.03
CA LYS A 45 -35.40 3.19 6.39
C LYS A 45 -35.00 1.76 6.76
N ALA A 46 -33.68 1.52 6.87
CA ALA A 46 -33.07 0.73 7.93
C ALA A 46 -31.54 0.95 7.87
N VAL A 47 -31.04 1.86 8.69
CA VAL A 47 -29.60 2.01 8.99
C VAL A 47 -29.22 0.88 9.95
N PRO A 48 -28.27 -0.02 9.62
CA PRO A 48 -27.76 -0.97 10.60
C PRO A 48 -26.94 -0.23 11.67
N GLN A 49 -27.25 -0.48 12.94
CA GLN A 49 -26.47 0.06 14.05
C GLN A 49 -25.05 -0.52 14.09
N PRO A 50 -24.03 0.26 14.51
CA PRO A 50 -22.67 -0.26 14.67
C PRO A 50 -22.60 -1.31 15.79
N LEU A 51 -21.90 -2.41 15.55
CA LEU A 51 -21.55 -3.41 16.56
C LEU A 51 -20.71 -2.78 17.68
N PRO A 52 -20.86 -3.22 18.95
CA PRO A 52 -20.08 -2.71 20.06
C PRO A 52 -18.59 -3.07 19.89
N GLN A 53 -17.72 -2.07 20.09
CA GLN A 53 -16.28 -2.28 20.01
C GLN A 53 -15.77 -3.03 21.24
N PRO A 54 -14.82 -3.98 21.09
CA PRO A 54 -14.16 -4.60 22.23
C PRO A 54 -13.24 -3.59 22.92
N SER A 55 -13.41 -3.45 24.23
CA SER A 55 -12.53 -2.64 25.09
C SER A 55 -11.10 -3.21 25.07
N HIS A 56 -10.14 -2.45 24.54
CA HIS A 56 -8.72 -2.75 24.70
C HIS A 56 -8.30 -2.59 26.16
N PRO A 57 -7.56 -3.55 26.75
CA PRO A 57 -6.91 -3.32 28.04
C PRO A 57 -5.79 -2.27 27.90
N LEU A 58 -5.75 -1.32 28.83
CA LEU A 58 -4.71 -0.31 28.95
C LEU A 58 -3.32 -0.98 28.97
N ALA A 59 -2.37 -0.39 28.24
CA ALA A 59 -0.96 -0.73 28.36
C ALA A 59 -0.49 -0.50 29.81
N PRO A 60 0.31 -1.42 30.41
CA PRO A 60 0.85 -1.19 31.74
C PRO A 60 1.87 -0.05 31.71
N GLN A 61 1.62 0.94 32.55
CA GLN A 61 2.51 2.07 32.83
C GLN A 61 3.84 1.54 33.39
N CYS A 62 4.96 1.95 32.79
CA CYS A 62 6.29 1.59 33.27
C CYS A 62 6.64 2.42 34.51
N ASP A 63 6.54 1.83 35.70
CA ASP A 63 7.01 2.45 36.95
C ASP A 63 8.54 2.58 36.95
N LYS A 64 9.02 3.82 37.11
CA LYS A 64 10.43 4.12 37.29
C LYS A 64 10.84 3.85 38.73
N ILE A 65 11.48 2.71 38.99
CA ILE A 65 12.17 2.51 40.27
C ILE A 65 13.53 3.24 40.22
N ARG A 66 13.72 4.17 41.15
CA ARG A 66 14.99 4.90 41.40
C ARG A 66 15.94 4.00 42.19
N LEU A 67 17.12 3.72 41.65
CA LEU A 67 18.24 3.17 42.43
C LEU A 67 19.45 4.11 42.30
N GLY A 68 20.01 4.48 43.45
CA GLY A 68 21.11 5.40 43.58
C GLY A 68 22.50 4.78 43.33
N GLY A 69 23.43 5.66 42.98
CA GLY A 69 24.85 5.63 43.36
C GLY A 69 25.76 4.54 42.77
N GLY A 70 26.76 4.96 41.98
CA GLY A 70 28.03 4.24 41.84
C GLY A 70 28.45 3.88 40.41
N ALA A 71 29.62 4.39 40.02
CA ALA A 71 30.27 4.36 38.72
C ALA A 71 30.29 3.04 37.91
N SER A 72 30.20 3.24 36.59
CA SER A 72 30.77 2.45 35.47
C SER A 72 30.32 1.00 35.28
N GLY A 73 29.45 0.79 34.28
CA GLY A 73 29.20 -0.51 33.66
C GLY A 73 27.74 -0.71 33.26
N TYR A 74 27.37 -0.35 32.04
CA TYR A 74 26.04 -0.68 31.50
C TYR A 74 25.96 -2.18 31.16
N LYS A 75 25.71 -3.03 32.16
CA LYS A 75 25.21 -4.40 31.93
C LYS A 75 23.70 -4.33 31.69
N ARG A 76 23.30 -4.39 30.42
CA ARG A 76 21.89 -4.61 30.06
C ARG A 76 21.48 -6.00 30.55
N ARG A 77 20.61 -6.08 31.56
CA ARG A 77 19.89 -7.32 31.88
C ARG A 77 18.86 -7.55 30.77
N PRO A 78 18.76 -8.75 30.18
CA PRO A 78 17.71 -9.05 29.22
C PRO A 78 16.38 -9.17 29.97
N CYS A 79 15.44 -8.29 29.65
CA CYS A 79 14.05 -8.43 30.07
C CYS A 79 13.46 -9.65 29.34
N ARG A 80 12.96 -10.62 30.11
CA ARG A 80 12.46 -11.92 29.63
C ARG A 80 11.01 -11.85 29.16
N CYS A 81 10.66 -10.78 28.44
CA CYS A 81 9.35 -10.63 27.80
C CYS A 81 9.50 -10.90 26.30
N CYS A 82 9.02 -12.07 25.87
CA CYS A 82 8.88 -12.45 24.48
C CYS A 82 8.14 -11.38 23.66
N CYS A 83 8.82 -10.74 22.69
CA CYS A 83 8.28 -10.41 21.36
C CYS A 83 9.25 -9.61 20.46
N TYR A 84 10.57 -9.82 20.58
CA TYR A 84 11.49 -9.47 19.50
C TYR A 84 12.39 -10.66 19.26
N GLN A 85 11.85 -11.66 18.54
CA GLN A 85 12.75 -12.48 17.74
C GLN A 85 13.47 -11.52 16.78
N PRO A 86 14.79 -11.64 16.61
CA PRO A 86 15.47 -10.96 15.52
C PRO A 86 14.73 -11.32 14.24
N LEU A 87 14.21 -10.32 13.53
CA LEU A 87 13.68 -10.54 12.19
C LEU A 87 14.74 -11.32 11.42
N PRO A 88 14.37 -12.43 10.73
CA PRO A 88 15.33 -13.16 9.93
C PRO A 88 16.03 -12.14 9.02
N THR A 89 17.36 -12.09 9.13
CA THR A 89 18.21 -11.33 8.22
C THR A 89 17.74 -11.62 6.81
N PHE A 90 17.16 -10.61 6.14
CA PHE A 90 16.68 -10.73 4.77
C PHE A 90 17.81 -11.36 3.94
N PRO A 91 17.65 -12.59 3.42
CA PRO A 91 18.66 -13.12 2.51
C PRO A 91 18.71 -12.18 1.30
N ALA A 92 19.93 -11.84 0.91
CA ALA A 92 20.23 -11.09 -0.29
C ALA A 92 19.37 -11.59 -1.47
N ALA A 93 18.72 -10.67 -2.17
CA ALA A 93 18.02 -10.82 -3.46
C ALA A 93 17.66 -12.28 -3.81
N THR A 94 16.63 -12.84 -3.15
CA THR A 94 16.13 -14.15 -3.54
C THR A 94 15.42 -14.01 -4.88
N MET A 95 16.06 -14.52 -5.94
CA MET A 95 15.41 -14.64 -7.23
C MET A 95 14.13 -15.46 -7.08
N LEU A 96 13.04 -15.00 -7.70
CA LEU A 96 11.78 -15.72 -7.69
C LEU A 96 11.95 -17.05 -8.44
N THR A 97 11.70 -18.16 -7.74
CA THR A 97 11.72 -19.49 -8.37
C THR A 97 10.53 -19.67 -9.30
N ALA A 98 10.54 -20.73 -10.13
CA ALA A 98 9.41 -21.06 -10.99
C ALA A 98 8.12 -21.30 -10.17
N GLU A 99 8.23 -21.96 -9.01
CA GLU A 99 7.10 -22.18 -8.11
C GLU A 99 6.61 -20.88 -7.49
N ASP A 100 7.52 -19.99 -7.05
CA ASP A 100 7.13 -18.67 -6.54
C ASP A 100 6.30 -17.90 -7.57
N LYS A 101 6.77 -17.83 -8.83
CA LYS A 101 6.07 -17.13 -9.91
C LYS A 101 4.68 -17.72 -10.18
N LYS A 102 4.56 -19.04 -10.18
CA LYS A 102 3.30 -19.74 -10.38
C LYS A 102 2.30 -19.41 -9.26
N LEU A 103 2.72 -19.47 -8.00
CA LEU A 103 1.88 -19.14 -6.85
C LEU A 103 1.45 -17.67 -6.87
N ILE A 104 2.36 -16.76 -7.19
CA ILE A 104 2.05 -15.32 -7.33
C ILE A 104 0.97 -15.11 -8.40
N GLN A 105 1.14 -15.69 -9.59
CA GLN A 105 0.16 -15.56 -10.68
C GLN A 105 -1.20 -16.18 -10.33
N GLN A 106 -1.20 -17.35 -9.70
CA GLN A 106 -2.42 -18.02 -9.24
C GLN A 106 -3.21 -17.16 -8.26
N VAL A 107 -2.53 -16.60 -7.26
CA VAL A 107 -3.15 -15.73 -6.26
C VAL A 107 -3.62 -14.43 -6.89
N TRP A 108 -2.82 -13.84 -7.78
CA TRP A 108 -3.19 -12.61 -8.46
C TRP A 108 -4.40 -12.78 -9.38
N GLY A 109 -4.59 -13.96 -9.98
CA GLY A 109 -5.80 -14.29 -10.73
C GLY A 109 -7.09 -14.17 -9.90
N LYS A 110 -7.00 -14.34 -8.57
CA LYS A 110 -8.14 -14.18 -7.65
C LYS A 110 -8.34 -12.74 -7.16
N VAL A 111 -7.33 -11.89 -7.33
CA VAL A 111 -7.38 -10.45 -7.03
C VAL A 111 -8.09 -9.67 -8.15
N GLY A 112 -8.15 -10.23 -9.36
CA GLY A 112 -8.72 -9.58 -10.55
C GLY A 112 -10.15 -9.10 -10.34
N GLY A 113 -10.41 -7.83 -10.68
CA GLY A 113 -11.71 -7.17 -10.51
C GLY A 113 -11.95 -6.57 -9.12
N ALA A 114 -11.08 -6.81 -8.15
CA ALA A 114 -11.15 -6.25 -6.79
C ALA A 114 -9.98 -5.29 -6.49
N GLU A 115 -9.30 -4.76 -7.51
CA GLU A 115 -8.07 -3.99 -7.36
C GLU A 115 -8.29 -2.70 -6.56
N GLU A 116 -9.42 -2.05 -6.78
CA GLU A 116 -9.78 -0.83 -6.06
C GLU A 116 -10.02 -1.11 -4.57
N GLU A 117 -10.77 -2.16 -4.27
CA GLU A 117 -11.13 -2.51 -2.89
C GLU A 117 -9.89 -2.96 -2.09
N ILE A 118 -9.09 -3.86 -2.68
CA ILE A 118 -7.84 -4.36 -2.08
C ILE A 118 -6.85 -3.22 -1.90
N GLY A 119 -6.71 -2.36 -2.90
CA GLY A 119 -5.80 -1.21 -2.84
C GLY A 119 -6.24 -0.19 -1.79
N ALA A 120 -7.53 0.11 -1.72
CA ALA A 120 -8.08 1.04 -0.74
C ALA A 120 -7.89 0.53 0.69
N GLU A 121 -8.22 -0.75 0.93
CA GLU A 121 -8.06 -1.38 2.24
C GLU A 121 -6.58 -1.42 2.66
N THR A 122 -5.68 -1.73 1.72
CA THR A 122 -4.23 -1.75 1.95
C THR A 122 -3.72 -0.38 2.39
N LEU A 123 -4.06 0.68 1.66
CA LEU A 123 -3.66 2.05 1.99
C LEU A 123 -4.26 2.51 3.31
N TRP A 124 -5.54 2.23 3.55
CA TRP A 124 -6.21 2.60 4.80
C TRP A 124 -5.53 1.94 6.01
N ARG A 125 -5.22 0.64 5.92
CA ARG A 125 -4.44 -0.08 6.96
C ARG A 125 -3.06 0.52 7.16
N MET A 126 -2.36 0.89 6.07
CA MET A 126 -1.05 1.53 6.17
C MET A 126 -1.12 2.87 6.90
N PHE A 127 -2.07 3.73 6.55
CA PHE A 127 -2.25 5.02 7.21
C PHE A 127 -2.64 4.88 8.68
N HIS A 128 -3.40 3.85 9.03
CA HIS A 128 -3.80 3.62 10.42
C HIS A 128 -2.67 3.01 11.27
N SER A 129 -2.01 1.96 10.78
CA SER A 129 -0.95 1.23 11.49
C SER A 129 0.39 1.96 11.50
N TYR A 130 0.65 2.76 10.47
CA TYR A 130 1.91 3.51 10.31
C TYR A 130 1.63 5.00 10.01
N PRO A 131 1.14 5.78 10.99
CA PRO A 131 0.74 7.17 10.78
C PRO A 131 1.77 8.11 10.12
N PRO A 132 3.10 7.94 10.28
CA PRO A 132 4.07 8.76 9.56
C PRO A 132 3.94 8.70 8.03
N THR A 133 3.42 7.61 7.48
CA THR A 133 3.16 7.46 6.03
C THR A 133 2.16 8.48 5.48
N LYS A 134 1.29 9.05 6.34
CA LYS A 134 0.32 10.09 5.95
C LYS A 134 0.99 11.39 5.48
N THR A 135 2.23 11.65 5.89
CA THR A 135 2.98 12.86 5.50
C THR A 135 3.23 12.96 3.99
N TYR A 136 3.19 11.84 3.26
CA TYR A 136 3.28 11.82 1.79
C TYR A 136 1.97 12.18 1.08
N PHE A 137 0.86 12.27 1.82
CA PHE A 137 -0.48 12.50 1.28
C PHE A 137 -1.20 13.70 1.92
N PRO A 138 -0.57 14.88 2.07
CA PRO A 138 -1.21 16.03 2.71
C PRO A 138 -2.40 16.59 1.91
N HIS A 139 -2.52 16.21 0.64
CA HIS A 139 -3.57 16.65 -0.29
C HIS A 139 -4.73 15.65 -0.42
N PHE A 140 -4.71 14.56 0.35
CA PHE A 140 -5.75 13.54 0.32
C PHE A 140 -6.68 13.72 1.52
N ASP A 141 -7.96 13.53 1.28
CA ASP A 141 -8.88 13.04 2.30
C ASP A 141 -8.48 11.60 2.65
N LEU A 142 -8.00 11.41 3.89
CA LEU A 142 -7.57 10.11 4.42
C LEU A 142 -8.66 9.42 5.26
N SER A 143 -9.90 9.89 5.18
CA SER A 143 -11.05 9.27 5.83
C SER A 143 -11.34 7.87 5.24
N GLN A 144 -11.99 7.01 6.03
CA GLN A 144 -12.40 5.69 5.57
C GLN A 144 -13.42 5.83 4.44
N GLY A 145 -13.16 5.18 3.30
CA GLY A 145 -14.04 5.24 2.12
C GLY A 145 -13.77 6.42 1.17
N SER A 146 -12.76 7.25 1.44
CA SER A 146 -12.35 8.35 0.55
C SER A 146 -12.09 7.86 -0.89
N ASP A 147 -12.68 8.56 -1.86
CA ASP A 147 -12.48 8.29 -3.28
C ASP A 147 -11.02 8.51 -3.71
N GLN A 148 -10.28 9.38 -3.02
CA GLN A 148 -8.85 9.57 -3.29
C GLN A 148 -8.04 8.34 -2.85
N ILE A 149 -8.36 7.74 -1.69
CA ILE A 149 -7.73 6.48 -1.26
C ILE A 149 -8.09 5.36 -2.24
N ARG A 150 -9.36 5.24 -2.64
CA ARG A 150 -9.82 4.21 -3.58
C ARG A 150 -9.12 4.33 -4.95
N GLY A 151 -9.14 5.53 -5.52
CA GLY A 151 -8.51 5.81 -6.80
C GLY A 151 -6.99 5.58 -6.78
N HIS A 152 -6.31 5.94 -5.70
CA HIS A 152 -4.88 5.68 -5.56
C HIS A 152 -4.58 4.20 -5.30
N GLY A 153 -5.37 3.54 -4.47
CA GLY A 153 -5.27 2.11 -4.19
C GLY A 153 -5.36 1.28 -5.46
N LYS A 154 -6.34 1.57 -6.32
CA LYS A 154 -6.48 0.94 -7.63
C LYS A 154 -5.22 1.06 -8.49
N LYS A 155 -4.57 2.25 -8.49
CA LYS A 155 -3.33 2.49 -9.23
C LYS A 155 -2.16 1.67 -8.69
N VAL A 156 -2.03 1.59 -7.36
CA VAL A 156 -0.99 0.76 -6.70
C VAL A 156 -1.14 -0.71 -7.06
N VAL A 157 -2.35 -1.25 -6.95
CA VAL A 157 -2.61 -2.66 -7.28
C VAL A 157 -2.46 -2.91 -8.78
N ALA A 158 -2.88 -1.98 -9.65
CA ALA A 158 -2.65 -2.09 -11.09
C ALA A 158 -1.14 -2.15 -11.44
N ALA A 159 -0.31 -1.32 -10.80
CA ALA A 159 1.14 -1.35 -10.99
C ALA A 159 1.76 -2.70 -10.54
N LEU A 160 1.29 -3.27 -9.44
CA LEU A 160 1.68 -4.63 -9.02
C LEU A 160 1.23 -5.69 -10.04
N GLY A 161 0.05 -5.53 -10.64
CA GLY A 161 -0.41 -6.39 -11.73
C GLY A 161 0.52 -6.31 -12.96
N THR A 162 1.00 -5.13 -13.31
CA THR A 162 2.03 -4.95 -14.36
C THR A 162 3.33 -5.64 -13.98
N ALA A 163 3.77 -5.54 -12.72
CA ALA A 163 4.95 -6.24 -12.22
C ALA A 163 4.81 -7.77 -12.30
N ILE A 164 3.63 -8.32 -11.98
CA ILE A 164 3.36 -9.76 -12.04
C ILE A 164 3.32 -10.30 -13.47
N LYS A 165 2.92 -9.48 -14.44
CA LYS A 165 3.04 -9.82 -15.87
C LYS A 165 4.51 -9.81 -16.35
N ASN A 166 5.42 -9.19 -15.59
CA ASN A 166 6.82 -8.98 -15.97
C ASN A 166 7.79 -9.45 -14.87
N LEU A 167 7.52 -10.60 -14.23
CA LEU A 167 8.31 -11.10 -13.08
C LEU A 167 9.80 -11.31 -13.39
N ASP A 168 10.15 -11.56 -14.65
CA ASP A 168 11.53 -11.69 -15.12
C ASP A 168 12.21 -10.36 -15.46
N ASN A 169 11.46 -9.26 -15.52
CA ASN A 169 11.95 -7.96 -15.98
C ASN A 169 11.34 -6.79 -15.20
N LEU A 170 11.32 -6.92 -13.87
CA LEU A 170 10.71 -5.93 -12.96
C LEU A 170 11.33 -4.53 -13.11
N SER A 171 12.65 -4.46 -13.27
CA SER A 171 13.37 -3.18 -13.39
C SER A 171 12.92 -2.36 -14.60
N GLN A 172 12.70 -3.01 -15.75
CA GLN A 172 12.18 -2.33 -16.94
C GLN A 172 10.71 -1.96 -16.76
N ALA A 173 9.89 -2.90 -16.29
CA ALA A 173 8.45 -2.71 -16.13
C ALA A 173 8.08 -1.60 -15.14
N LEU A 174 8.92 -1.36 -14.12
CA LEU A 174 8.68 -0.37 -13.08
C LEU A 174 9.60 0.86 -13.17
N SER A 175 10.38 1.00 -14.26
CA SER A 175 11.40 2.05 -14.39
C SER A 175 10.86 3.46 -14.16
N GLU A 176 9.73 3.82 -14.78
CA GLU A 176 9.09 5.13 -14.58
C GLU A 176 8.63 5.34 -13.14
N LEU A 177 8.12 4.27 -12.52
CA LEU A 177 7.65 4.31 -11.14
C LEU A 177 8.81 4.47 -10.15
N SER A 178 9.95 3.82 -10.42
CA SER A 178 11.20 4.02 -9.67
C SER A 178 11.69 5.46 -9.76
N ASN A 179 11.71 6.05 -10.96
CA ASN A 179 12.10 7.46 -11.15
C ASN A 179 11.17 8.41 -10.39
N LEU A 180 9.86 8.17 -10.48
CA LEU A 180 8.86 8.97 -9.78
C LEU A 180 9.07 8.92 -8.26
N HIS A 181 9.23 7.73 -7.69
CA HIS A 181 9.39 7.58 -6.24
C HIS A 181 10.72 8.16 -5.76
N ALA A 182 11.82 7.93 -6.48
CA ALA A 182 13.14 8.38 -6.07
C ALA A 182 13.34 9.89 -6.21
N TYR A 183 13.04 10.46 -7.38
CA TYR A 183 13.44 11.83 -7.68
C TYR A 183 12.37 12.86 -7.31
N ASN A 184 11.09 12.51 -7.49
CA ASN A 184 9.97 13.45 -7.31
C ASN A 184 9.35 13.31 -5.93
N LEU A 185 8.92 12.10 -5.56
CA LEU A 185 8.19 11.87 -4.30
C LEU A 185 9.13 11.70 -3.10
N ARG A 186 10.37 11.23 -3.34
CA ARG A 186 11.40 10.98 -2.32
C ARG A 186 10.88 10.17 -1.14
N VAL A 187 10.10 9.13 -1.42
CA VAL A 187 9.53 8.24 -0.40
C VAL A 187 10.67 7.53 0.33
N ASP A 188 10.70 7.53 1.67
CA ASP A 188 11.72 6.79 2.40
C ASP A 188 11.58 5.29 2.09
N PRO A 189 12.67 4.59 1.70
CA PRO A 189 12.66 3.17 1.39
C PRO A 189 11.96 2.27 2.43
N VAL A 190 11.92 2.65 3.70
CA VAL A 190 11.24 1.87 4.75
C VAL A 190 9.73 1.75 4.51
N ASN A 191 9.09 2.76 3.90
CA ASN A 191 7.63 2.80 3.74
C ASN A 191 7.12 1.74 2.76
N PHE A 192 7.93 1.30 1.80
CA PHE A 192 7.56 0.20 0.91
C PHE A 192 7.36 -1.12 1.68
N LYS A 193 8.08 -1.32 2.79
CA LYS A 193 7.90 -2.49 3.66
C LYS A 193 6.56 -2.44 4.39
N PHE A 194 6.17 -1.26 4.88
CA PHE A 194 4.87 -1.08 5.53
C PHE A 194 3.71 -1.33 4.58
N LEU A 195 3.81 -0.80 3.35
CA LEU A 195 2.80 -1.06 2.31
C LEU A 195 2.73 -2.56 1.95
N ALA A 196 3.88 -3.22 1.78
CA ALA A 196 3.95 -4.65 1.50
C ALA A 196 3.30 -5.50 2.61
N GLN A 197 3.61 -5.19 3.88
CA GLN A 197 3.02 -5.86 5.03
C GLN A 197 1.49 -5.66 5.09
N CYS A 198 1.00 -4.44 4.88
CA CYS A 198 -0.43 -4.18 4.84
C CYS A 198 -1.13 -4.92 3.71
N LEU A 199 -0.50 -5.01 2.53
CA LEU A 199 -1.06 -5.76 1.40
C LEU A 199 -1.14 -7.26 1.72
N GLN A 200 -0.10 -7.85 2.31
CA GLN A 200 -0.12 -9.26 2.72
C GLN A 200 -1.24 -9.53 3.73
N VAL A 201 -1.47 -8.62 4.70
CA VAL A 201 -2.59 -8.74 5.64
C VAL A 201 -3.93 -8.73 4.91
N VAL A 202 -4.14 -7.82 3.96
CA VAL A 202 -5.39 -7.76 3.17
C VAL A 202 -5.59 -9.04 2.36
N LEU A 203 -4.55 -9.53 1.69
CA LEU A 203 -4.61 -10.77 0.92
C LEU A 203 -4.89 -11.98 1.81
N ALA A 204 -4.27 -12.06 2.98
CA ALA A 204 -4.51 -13.14 3.94
C ALA A 204 -5.96 -13.17 4.43
N VAL A 205 -6.52 -11.99 4.76
CA VAL A 205 -7.92 -11.87 5.21
C VAL A 205 -8.90 -12.27 4.10
N ARG A 206 -8.64 -11.87 2.85
CA ARG A 206 -9.55 -12.13 1.72
C ARG A 206 -9.48 -13.56 1.20
N LEU A 207 -8.29 -14.15 1.14
CA LEU A 207 -8.07 -15.48 0.57
C LEU A 207 -8.26 -16.59 1.61
N GLY A 208 -8.17 -16.26 2.90
CA GLY A 208 -8.40 -17.20 4.01
C GLY A 208 -7.52 -18.43 3.89
N LYS A 209 -8.14 -19.61 3.75
CA LYS A 209 -7.43 -20.91 3.69
C LYS A 209 -6.50 -21.05 2.47
N GLU A 210 -6.72 -20.26 1.43
CA GLU A 210 -5.89 -20.29 0.23
C GLU A 210 -4.59 -19.50 0.38
N TYR A 211 -4.49 -18.66 1.42
CA TYR A 211 -3.26 -17.94 1.76
C TYR A 211 -2.32 -18.86 2.56
N THR A 212 -1.74 -19.85 1.88
CA THR A 212 -0.86 -20.83 2.50
C THR A 212 0.50 -20.22 2.89
N PRO A 213 1.30 -20.88 3.74
CA PRO A 213 2.65 -20.42 4.07
C PRO A 213 3.55 -20.24 2.84
N GLU A 214 3.40 -21.10 1.83
CA GLU A 214 4.14 -21.02 0.56
C GLU A 214 3.72 -19.78 -0.23
N VAL A 215 2.41 -19.52 -0.36
CA VAL A 215 1.88 -18.30 -0.97
C VAL A 215 2.39 -17.05 -0.27
N HIS A 216 2.37 -17.04 1.07
CA HIS A 216 2.88 -15.94 1.87
C HIS A 216 4.36 -15.68 1.57
N ALA A 217 5.18 -16.73 1.61
CA ALA A 217 6.61 -16.62 1.33
C ALA A 217 6.89 -16.13 -0.10
N SER A 218 6.17 -16.62 -1.11
CA SER A 218 6.34 -16.19 -2.51
C SER A 218 5.94 -14.74 -2.71
N LEU A 219 4.82 -14.29 -2.11
CA LEU A 219 4.40 -12.89 -2.16
C LEU A 219 5.37 -11.98 -1.40
N ASP A 220 5.94 -12.42 -0.29
CA ASP A 220 6.96 -11.65 0.45
C ASP A 220 8.21 -11.42 -0.37
N LYS A 221 8.75 -12.47 -1.01
CA LYS A 221 9.88 -12.34 -1.95
C LYS A 221 9.55 -11.39 -3.09
N PHE A 222 8.35 -11.51 -3.68
CA PHE A 222 7.92 -10.63 -4.77
C PHE A 222 7.84 -9.16 -4.34
N LEU A 223 7.18 -8.87 -3.22
CA LEU A 223 7.05 -7.50 -2.71
C LEU A 223 8.41 -6.92 -2.28
N CYS A 224 9.32 -7.75 -1.77
CA CYS A 224 10.71 -7.37 -1.51
C CYS A 224 11.46 -7.02 -2.82
N ALA A 225 11.28 -7.80 -3.88
CA ALA A 225 11.88 -7.54 -5.19
C ALA A 225 11.33 -6.23 -5.79
N VAL A 226 10.02 -6.00 -5.74
CA VAL A 226 9.38 -4.74 -6.16
C VAL A 226 9.93 -3.57 -5.35
N GLY A 227 9.98 -3.67 -4.02
CA GLY A 227 10.55 -2.62 -3.17
C GLY A 227 12.02 -2.31 -3.47
N THR A 228 12.80 -3.34 -3.81
CA THR A 228 14.20 -3.18 -4.24
C THR A 228 14.29 -2.39 -5.55
N VAL A 229 13.45 -2.73 -6.54
CA VAL A 229 13.40 -2.02 -7.83
C VAL A 229 12.96 -0.57 -7.67
N LEU A 230 11.93 -0.31 -6.87
CA LEU A 230 11.41 1.04 -6.64
C LEU A 230 12.40 1.94 -5.87
N THR A 231 13.29 1.33 -5.09
CA THR A 231 14.32 2.06 -4.31
C THR A 231 15.71 2.02 -4.95
N ALA A 232 15.87 1.40 -6.12
CA ALA A 232 17.16 1.25 -6.78
C ALA A 232 17.81 2.59 -7.17
N LYS A 233 17.00 3.61 -7.47
CA LYS A 233 17.46 4.94 -7.92
C LYS A 233 17.81 5.91 -6.77
N TYR A 234 17.73 5.45 -5.52
CA TYR A 234 18.15 6.23 -4.34
C TYR A 234 19.64 6.07 -4.02
N ARG A 235 20.34 5.16 -4.72
CA ARG A 235 21.69 4.70 -4.42
C ARG A 235 22.60 4.93 -5.61
#